data_AF-A0A1W9QUT5-F1
#
_entry.id   AF-A0A1W9QUT5-F1
#
_cell.length_a   1.000
_cell.length_b   1.000
_cell.length_c   1.000
_cell.angle_alpha   90.00
_cell.angle_beta   90.00
_cell.angle_gamma   90.00
#
_symmetry.space_group_name_H-M   'P 1'
#
loop_
_entity.id
_entity.type
_entity.pdbx_description
1 polymer ?
#
loop_
_entity_poly.entity_id
_entity_poly.type
_entity_poly.pdbx_seq_one_letter_code
_entity_poly.pdbx_strand_id
1 'polypeptide(L)'
;MPKVKSFFLPFIVASLSLILAFLNQIGFAQEFNCQVQVSAPQIQQTNREKFQELRKGLYEFINERQWTNYGYKIDERIEGTLAITITQELSSDEFKGKINLVLRRPVYGTSYNTTLLNYIDDDFQFQWQEGEPLEFQEGSYGSSLTATVAYWVYIFLGMDFDSFSPLGGTPYFDKAQSIVNSAQGARETGWKAFEGMKNRYWLTENLLKSSYSNIRKAMYEYHRKGLDLMQGNIEKGRQGCLDALEMLQRAHREKPRLFLMQLVFEAKRDEFINVFSQAPPMDKTKAVNILKEIDPSHANDYQKILSAGK
;
A
#
# COMPACT_ATOMS: atom_id res chain seq x y z
N MET A 1 -71.68 -1.20 -16.36
CA MET A 1 -70.42 -1.05 -15.60
C MET A 1 -69.88 -2.43 -15.23
N PRO A 2 -68.84 -2.97 -15.88
CA PRO A 2 -68.07 -4.07 -15.31
C PRO A 2 -66.80 -3.51 -14.64
N LYS A 3 -66.58 -3.92 -13.39
CA LYS A 3 -65.39 -3.62 -12.60
C LYS A 3 -64.18 -4.36 -13.21
N VAL A 4 -63.46 -3.71 -14.11
CA VAL A 4 -62.08 -4.08 -14.45
C VAL A 4 -61.19 -3.53 -13.34
N LYS A 5 -61.20 -4.18 -12.17
CA LYS A 5 -60.27 -3.86 -11.09
C LYS A 5 -59.59 -5.15 -10.65
N SER A 6 -58.26 -5.08 -10.61
CA SER A 6 -57.39 -5.92 -9.77
C SER A 6 -56.91 -7.27 -10.31
N PHE A 7 -56.52 -7.38 -11.59
CA PHE A 7 -55.66 -8.50 -12.02
C PHE A 7 -54.20 -8.11 -12.31
N PHE A 8 -53.92 -6.83 -12.58
CA PHE A 8 -52.57 -6.33 -12.89
C PHE A 8 -51.75 -5.93 -11.65
N LEU A 9 -52.41 -5.63 -10.53
CA LEU A 9 -51.74 -5.19 -9.30
C LEU A 9 -50.76 -6.23 -8.72
N PRO A 10 -51.10 -7.54 -8.61
CA PRO A 10 -50.15 -8.52 -8.06
C PRO A 10 -48.94 -8.75 -8.97
N PHE A 11 -49.09 -8.62 -10.29
CA PHE A 11 -47.98 -8.73 -11.24
C PHE A 11 -47.02 -7.55 -11.13
N ILE A 12 -47.52 -6.33 -10.96
CA ILE A 12 -46.71 -5.12 -10.76
C ILE A 12 -45.97 -5.18 -9.42
N VAL A 13 -46.64 -5.62 -8.35
CA VAL A 13 -46.00 -5.80 -7.03
C VAL A 13 -44.92 -6.89 -7.08
N ALA A 14 -45.20 -8.04 -7.72
CA ALA A 14 -44.22 -9.12 -7.85
C ALA A 14 -42.99 -8.71 -8.70
N SER A 15 -43.21 -7.94 -9.77
CA SER A 15 -42.10 -7.43 -10.60
C SER A 15 -41.32 -6.30 -9.90
N LEU A 16 -41.97 -5.44 -9.11
CA LEU A 16 -41.29 -4.44 -8.28
C LEU A 16 -40.48 -5.08 -7.15
N SER A 17 -41.00 -6.14 -6.51
CA SER A 17 -40.28 -6.94 -5.50
C SER A 17 -39.09 -7.69 -6.10
N LEU A 18 -39.21 -8.19 -7.34
CA LEU A 18 -38.10 -8.84 -8.04
C LEU A 18 -37.00 -7.83 -8.41
N ILE A 19 -37.37 -6.62 -8.85
CA ILE A 19 -36.42 -5.53 -9.15
C ILE A 19 -35.72 -5.04 -7.86
N LEU A 20 -36.43 -4.94 -6.72
CA LEU A 20 -35.82 -4.61 -5.43
C LEU A 20 -34.86 -5.71 -4.92
N ALA A 21 -35.12 -6.98 -5.23
CA ALA A 21 -34.24 -8.08 -4.86
C ALA A 21 -32.92 -8.07 -5.65
N PHE A 22 -32.92 -7.58 -6.90
CA PHE A 22 -31.70 -7.43 -7.70
C PHE A 22 -30.89 -6.16 -7.38
N LEU A 23 -31.48 -5.16 -6.72
CA LEU A 23 -30.77 -3.96 -6.28
C LEU A 23 -29.91 -4.14 -5.01
N ASN A 24 -30.05 -5.27 -4.30
CA ASN A 24 -29.31 -5.57 -3.08
C ASN A 24 -28.04 -6.41 -3.31
N GLN A 25 -27.55 -6.54 -4.55
CA GLN A 25 -26.27 -7.19 -4.85
C GLN A 25 -25.14 -6.19 -5.11
N ILE A 26 -25.11 -5.09 -4.36
CA ILE A 26 -23.85 -4.35 -4.17
C ILE A 26 -23.08 -5.16 -3.13
N GLY A 27 -22.32 -6.15 -3.59
CA GLY A 27 -21.40 -6.87 -2.72
C GLY A 27 -20.47 -5.86 -2.04
N PHE A 28 -20.39 -5.93 -0.72
CA PHE A 28 -19.36 -5.21 0.04
C PHE A 28 -18.00 -5.74 -0.46
N ALA A 29 -17.37 -5.03 -1.38
CA ALA A 29 -16.00 -5.31 -1.75
C ALA A 29 -15.16 -4.94 -0.53
N GLN A 30 -14.60 -5.96 0.11
CA GLN A 30 -13.54 -5.80 1.11
C GLN A 30 -12.24 -6.04 0.33
N GLU A 31 -11.65 -4.97 -0.20
CA GLU A 31 -10.44 -5.05 -1.01
C GLU A 31 -9.25 -5.57 -0.21
N PHE A 32 -9.28 -5.35 1.10
CA PHE A 32 -8.19 -5.65 2.01
C PHE A 32 -8.44 -6.87 2.88
N ASN A 33 -7.34 -7.55 3.16
CA ASN A 33 -7.16 -8.40 4.33
C ASN A 33 -6.06 -7.74 5.19
N CYS A 34 -6.36 -6.57 5.74
CA CYS A 34 -5.41 -5.75 6.49
C CYS A 34 -5.47 -6.06 7.99
N GLN A 35 -4.34 -6.47 8.55
CA GLN A 35 -4.18 -6.66 9.99
C GLN A 35 -3.95 -5.32 10.67
N VAL A 36 -4.87 -4.93 11.56
CA VAL A 36 -4.77 -3.70 12.34
C VAL A 36 -4.38 -4.00 13.78
N GLN A 37 -3.31 -3.35 14.23
CA GLN A 37 -2.81 -3.45 15.60
C GLN A 37 -2.67 -2.05 16.19
N VAL A 38 -3.05 -1.88 17.45
CA VAL A 38 -2.82 -0.65 18.22
C VAL A 38 -2.22 -1.06 19.56
N SER A 39 -1.06 -0.49 19.87
CA SER A 39 -0.34 -0.77 21.10
C SER A 39 0.12 0.53 21.76
N ALA A 40 0.11 0.56 23.09
CA ALA A 40 0.50 1.73 23.87
C ALA A 40 1.35 1.29 25.09
N PRO A 41 2.57 0.77 24.88
CA PRO A 41 3.35 0.13 25.93
C PRO A 41 3.81 1.11 27.04
N GLN A 42 3.90 2.40 26.72
CA GLN A 42 4.35 3.45 27.63
C GLN A 42 3.21 4.20 28.33
N ILE A 43 1.95 3.89 28.01
CA ILE A 43 0.76 4.55 28.58
C ILE A 43 0.21 3.74 29.75
N GLN A 44 -0.40 4.41 30.72
CA GLN A 44 -1.00 3.79 31.91
C GLN A 44 -2.07 2.75 31.55
N GLN A 45 -2.16 1.71 32.39
CA GLN A 45 -2.97 0.51 32.14
C GLN A 45 -4.48 0.78 32.07
N THR A 46 -4.95 1.89 32.63
CA THR A 46 -6.36 2.32 32.66
C THR A 46 -6.92 2.74 31.30
N ASN A 47 -6.06 3.13 30.34
CA ASN A 47 -6.49 3.60 29.00
C ASN A 47 -6.53 2.46 27.95
N ARG A 48 -6.42 1.19 28.36
CA ARG A 48 -6.31 0.07 27.40
C ARG A 48 -7.59 -0.22 26.63
N GLU A 49 -8.76 -0.03 27.23
CA GLU A 49 -10.06 -0.29 26.59
C GLU A 49 -10.29 0.67 25.41
N LYS A 50 -10.02 1.96 25.62
CA LYS A 50 -10.01 3.01 24.58
C LYS A 50 -9.23 2.59 23.32
N PHE A 51 -8.03 2.03 23.47
CA PHE A 51 -7.22 1.60 22.31
C PHE A 51 -7.69 0.30 21.65
N GLN A 52 -8.42 -0.56 22.37
CA GLN A 52 -9.06 -1.72 21.76
C GLN A 52 -10.23 -1.30 20.87
N GLU A 53 -10.99 -0.29 21.28
CA GLU A 53 -12.05 0.31 20.46
C GLU A 53 -11.45 1.00 19.23
N LEU A 54 -10.42 1.84 19.40
CA LEU A 54 -9.73 2.47 18.27
C LEU A 54 -9.23 1.43 17.25
N ARG A 55 -8.64 0.33 17.74
CA ARG A 55 -8.19 -0.78 16.87
C ARG A 55 -9.36 -1.37 16.08
N LYS A 56 -10.50 -1.59 16.72
CA LYS A 56 -11.70 -2.13 16.07
C LYS A 56 -12.23 -1.15 15.02
N GLY A 57 -12.37 0.13 15.36
CA GLY A 57 -12.82 1.17 14.43
C GLY A 57 -11.88 1.30 13.23
N LEU A 58 -10.56 1.25 13.44
CA LEU A 58 -9.58 1.27 12.34
C LEU A 58 -9.65 0.02 11.46
N TYR A 59 -9.91 -1.15 12.05
CA TYR A 59 -10.13 -2.38 11.30
C TYR A 59 -11.34 -2.27 10.38
N GLU A 60 -12.48 -1.79 10.90
CA GLU A 60 -13.70 -1.56 10.13
C GLU A 60 -13.48 -0.49 9.05
N PHE A 61 -12.83 0.61 9.41
CA PHE A 61 -12.50 1.72 8.51
C PHE A 61 -11.66 1.27 7.30
N ILE A 62 -10.70 0.35 7.49
CA ILE A 62 -9.85 -0.13 6.42
C ILE A 62 -10.51 -1.27 5.64
N ASN A 63 -11.04 -2.28 6.33
CA ASN A 63 -11.44 -3.54 5.71
C ASN A 63 -12.92 -3.61 5.30
N GLU A 64 -13.80 -2.78 5.87
CA GLU A 64 -15.25 -2.83 5.59
C GLU A 64 -15.72 -1.65 4.73
N ARG A 65 -14.90 -0.60 4.64
CA ARG A 65 -15.12 0.50 3.71
C ARG A 65 -14.71 0.10 2.30
N GLN A 66 -15.54 0.49 1.33
CA GLN A 66 -15.22 0.37 -0.09
C GLN A 66 -14.24 1.49 -0.51
N TRP A 67 -13.08 1.10 -1.02
CA TRP A 67 -12.04 2.04 -1.48
C TRP A 67 -11.95 2.14 -3.00
N THR A 68 -12.46 1.12 -3.70
CA THR A 68 -12.40 0.96 -5.15
C THR A 68 -13.77 0.56 -5.71
N ASN A 69 -13.91 0.60 -7.04
CA ASN A 69 -15.11 0.08 -7.72
C ASN A 69 -14.94 -1.39 -8.15
N TYR A 70 -13.87 -2.06 -7.73
CA TYR A 70 -13.59 -3.44 -8.13
C TYR A 70 -14.15 -4.43 -7.11
N GLY A 71 -14.70 -5.54 -7.59
CA GLY A 71 -15.04 -6.68 -6.75
C GLY A 71 -13.81 -7.56 -6.55
N TYR A 72 -13.51 -7.90 -5.29
CA TYR A 72 -12.39 -8.77 -4.93
C TYR A 72 -12.91 -10.12 -4.43
N LYS A 73 -12.31 -11.22 -4.90
CA LYS A 73 -12.45 -12.51 -4.21
C LYS A 73 -11.59 -12.54 -2.96
N ILE A 74 -11.90 -13.46 -2.05
CA ILE A 74 -11.19 -13.61 -0.76
C ILE A 74 -9.67 -13.82 -0.98
N ASP A 75 -9.30 -14.62 -1.97
CA ASP A 75 -7.93 -14.92 -2.37
C ASP A 75 -7.25 -13.82 -3.19
N GLU A 76 -8.02 -12.84 -3.66
CA GLU A 76 -7.52 -11.68 -4.41
C GLU A 76 -7.34 -10.45 -3.48
N ARG A 77 -7.76 -10.54 -2.20
CA ARG A 77 -7.66 -9.42 -1.25
C ARG A 77 -6.22 -9.03 -0.99
N ILE A 78 -6.00 -7.73 -0.91
CA ILE A 78 -4.69 -7.13 -0.66
C ILE A 78 -4.28 -7.38 0.78
N GLU A 79 -3.15 -8.06 0.97
CA GLU A 79 -2.63 -8.39 2.29
C GLU A 79 -1.72 -7.28 2.82
N GLY A 80 -2.12 -6.67 3.94
CA GLY A 80 -1.36 -5.61 4.57
C GLY A 80 -1.37 -5.69 6.09
N THR A 81 -0.47 -4.95 6.71
CA THR A 81 -0.44 -4.72 8.16
C THR A 81 -0.29 -3.24 8.42
N LEU A 82 -1.15 -2.71 9.30
CA LEU A 82 -1.06 -1.38 9.86
C LEU A 82 -0.98 -1.53 11.39
N ALA A 83 0.21 -1.29 11.94
CA ALA A 83 0.46 -1.41 13.37
C ALA A 83 0.83 -0.06 13.96
N ILE A 84 -0.06 0.50 14.79
CA ILE A 84 0.15 1.75 15.50
C ILE A 84 0.81 1.46 16.85
N THR A 85 1.89 2.19 17.11
CA THR A 85 2.50 2.24 18.44
C THR A 85 2.35 3.65 18.98
N ILE A 86 1.53 3.82 20.01
CA ILE A 86 1.35 5.08 20.72
C ILE A 86 2.48 5.21 21.73
N THR A 87 3.25 6.29 21.60
CA THR A 87 4.44 6.56 22.41
C THR A 87 4.17 7.64 23.46
N GLN A 88 3.23 8.55 23.21
CA GLN A 88 2.90 9.64 24.11
C GLN A 88 1.41 9.97 24.09
N GLU A 89 0.88 10.32 25.27
CA GLU A 89 -0.44 10.93 25.48
C GLU A 89 -0.20 12.42 25.78
N LEU A 90 -0.63 13.29 24.87
CA LEU A 90 -0.43 14.74 24.97
C LEU A 90 -1.57 15.42 25.75
N SER A 91 -2.78 14.89 25.58
CA SER A 91 -4.00 15.20 26.34
C SER A 91 -4.86 13.94 26.42
N SER A 92 -6.04 14.02 27.06
CA SER A 92 -7.00 12.90 27.14
C SER A 92 -7.46 12.36 25.77
N ASP A 93 -7.35 13.18 24.72
CA ASP A 93 -7.80 12.89 23.37
C ASP A 93 -6.72 13.07 22.29
N GLU A 94 -5.53 13.59 22.62
CA GLU A 94 -4.44 13.82 21.67
C GLU A 94 -3.27 12.87 21.94
N PHE A 95 -2.84 12.15 20.90
CA PHE A 95 -1.84 11.11 20.99
C PHE A 95 -0.74 11.31 19.95
N LYS A 96 0.47 10.88 20.29
CA LYS A 96 1.60 10.79 19.38
C LYS A 96 2.14 9.36 19.35
N GLY A 97 2.56 8.93 18.17
CA GLY A 97 3.05 7.58 17.95
C GLY A 97 3.73 7.44 16.61
N LYS A 98 3.75 6.20 16.13
CA LYS A 98 4.26 5.82 14.82
C LYS A 98 3.39 4.72 14.21
N ILE A 99 3.41 4.62 12.89
CA ILE A 99 2.70 3.57 12.14
C ILE A 99 3.71 2.68 11.43
N ASN A 100 3.70 1.40 11.74
CA ASN A 100 4.43 0.38 11.00
C ASN A 100 3.52 -0.18 9.91
N LEU A 101 4.01 -0.14 8.67
CA LEU A 101 3.27 -0.45 7.46
C LEU A 101 3.96 -1.56 6.69
N VAL A 102 3.24 -2.64 6.43
CA VAL A 102 3.73 -3.74 5.60
C VAL A 102 2.69 -4.05 4.55
N LEU A 103 3.11 -4.14 3.28
CA LEU A 103 2.28 -4.57 2.17
C LEU A 103 2.95 -5.76 1.49
N ARG A 104 2.18 -6.80 1.18
CA ARG A 104 2.68 -7.98 0.49
C ARG A 104 1.68 -8.48 -0.54
N ARG A 105 2.20 -9.17 -1.56
CA ARG A 105 1.39 -9.87 -2.57
C ARG A 105 1.88 -11.31 -2.74
N PRO A 106 1.02 -12.26 -3.10
CA PRO A 106 1.45 -13.59 -3.52
C PRO A 106 2.16 -13.53 -4.87
N VAL A 107 3.18 -14.37 -5.04
CA VAL A 107 3.80 -14.63 -6.33
C VAL A 107 3.05 -15.75 -7.04
N TYR A 108 2.61 -15.46 -8.26
CA TYR A 108 1.72 -16.35 -9.01
C TYR A 108 2.27 -17.78 -9.13
N GLY A 109 1.42 -18.77 -8.83
CA GLY A 109 1.76 -20.19 -8.95
C GLY A 109 2.71 -20.71 -7.86
N THR A 110 2.94 -19.95 -6.78
CA THR A 110 3.84 -20.35 -5.69
C THR A 110 3.19 -20.10 -4.31
N SER A 111 3.78 -20.65 -3.25
CA SER A 111 3.44 -20.31 -1.87
C SER A 111 4.22 -19.10 -1.34
N TYR A 112 4.98 -18.42 -2.19
CA TYR A 112 5.86 -17.33 -1.80
C TYR A 112 5.12 -15.99 -1.85
N ASN A 113 5.26 -15.20 -0.78
CA ASN A 113 4.75 -13.84 -0.70
C ASN A 113 5.91 -12.87 -0.77
N THR A 114 5.76 -11.85 -1.62
CA THR A 114 6.76 -10.82 -1.83
C THR A 114 6.30 -9.50 -1.21
N THR A 115 7.20 -8.84 -0.48
CA THR A 115 6.93 -7.56 0.19
C THR A 115 6.99 -6.42 -0.83
N LEU A 116 5.94 -5.61 -0.91
CA LEU A 116 5.89 -4.41 -1.75
C LEU A 116 6.33 -3.15 -0.98
N LEU A 117 6.02 -3.09 0.31
CA LEU A 117 6.36 -1.98 1.19
C LEU A 117 6.64 -2.49 2.60
N ASN A 118 7.69 -1.94 3.23
CA ASN A 118 7.96 -2.08 4.65
C ASN A 118 8.49 -0.73 5.15
N TYR A 119 7.68 -0.01 5.91
CA TYR A 119 7.99 1.37 6.31
C TYR A 119 7.44 1.70 7.70
N ILE A 120 8.14 2.59 8.40
CA ILE A 120 7.71 3.17 9.66
C ILE A 120 7.50 4.67 9.44
N ASP A 121 6.25 5.10 9.57
CA ASP A 121 5.86 6.51 9.56
C ASP A 121 5.91 7.05 11.01
N ASP A 122 6.96 7.81 11.31
CA ASP A 122 7.17 8.44 12.63
C ASP A 122 6.40 9.77 12.80
N ASP A 123 5.81 10.30 11.71
CA ASP A 123 5.03 11.54 11.71
C ASP A 123 3.55 11.24 11.94
N PHE A 124 3.25 10.61 13.09
CA PHE A 124 1.89 10.25 13.46
C PHE A 124 1.46 10.88 14.79
N GLN A 125 0.63 11.91 14.67
CA GLN A 125 -0.06 12.58 15.76
C GLN A 125 -1.53 12.72 15.38
N PHE A 126 -2.42 12.48 16.33
CA PHE A 126 -3.86 12.53 16.06
C PHE A 126 -4.67 12.82 17.32
N GLN A 127 -5.86 13.36 17.10
CA GLN A 127 -6.91 13.49 18.11
C GLN A 127 -7.98 12.43 17.88
N TRP A 128 -8.45 11.79 18.95
CA TRP A 128 -9.57 10.85 18.94
C TRP A 128 -10.14 10.60 20.34
N GLN A 129 -11.47 10.58 20.43
CA GLN A 129 -12.21 10.27 21.65
C GLN A 129 -12.93 8.91 21.57
N GLU A 130 -13.08 8.25 22.71
CA GLU A 130 -13.82 6.98 22.78
C GLU A 130 -15.28 7.20 22.38
N GLY A 131 -15.85 6.30 21.58
CA GLY A 131 -17.17 6.45 20.97
C GLY A 131 -17.21 7.35 19.73
N GLU A 132 -16.11 8.02 19.35
CA GLU A 132 -16.06 8.87 18.16
C GLU A 132 -15.93 8.04 16.89
N PRO A 133 -16.85 8.17 15.91
CA PRO A 133 -16.79 7.43 14.65
C PRO A 133 -15.61 7.89 13.78
N LEU A 134 -15.01 6.94 13.06
CA LEU A 134 -13.95 7.24 12.09
C LEU A 134 -14.52 7.66 10.74
N GLU A 135 -14.79 8.95 10.60
CA GLU A 135 -15.32 9.52 9.36
C GLU A 135 -14.20 10.00 8.42
N PHE A 136 -14.36 9.69 7.14
CA PHE A 136 -13.45 10.18 6.08
C PHE A 136 -14.24 10.53 4.83
N GLN A 137 -13.93 11.70 4.27
CA GLN A 137 -14.49 12.18 3.02
C GLN A 137 -13.36 12.58 2.08
N GLU A 138 -13.38 12.04 0.86
CA GLU A 138 -12.39 12.39 -0.16
C GLU A 138 -12.42 13.91 -0.45
N GLY A 139 -11.24 14.53 -0.51
CA GLY A 139 -11.09 15.96 -0.81
C GLY A 139 -11.26 16.90 0.40
N SER A 140 -11.54 16.38 1.59
CA SER A 140 -11.62 17.17 2.84
C SER A 140 -10.64 16.65 3.88
N TYR A 141 -9.98 17.57 4.59
CA TYR A 141 -9.16 17.23 5.75
C TYR A 141 -10.04 17.27 7.01
N GLY A 142 -10.56 16.11 7.39
CA GLY A 142 -11.37 15.94 8.61
C GLY A 142 -10.50 15.79 9.86
N SER A 143 -9.95 14.60 10.07
CA SER A 143 -9.05 14.32 11.19
C SER A 143 -7.71 13.76 10.72
N SER A 144 -6.63 14.07 11.44
CA SER A 144 -5.29 13.54 11.15
C SER A 144 -5.25 12.01 11.17
N LEU A 145 -6.00 11.38 12.09
CA LEU A 145 -6.12 9.92 12.18
C LEU A 145 -6.62 9.31 10.87
N THR A 146 -7.81 9.74 10.42
CA THR A 146 -8.46 9.15 9.25
C THR A 146 -7.75 9.55 7.96
N ALA A 147 -7.26 10.79 7.85
CA ALA A 147 -6.48 11.25 6.71
C ALA A 147 -5.17 10.45 6.55
N THR A 148 -4.44 10.20 7.64
CA THR A 148 -3.19 9.42 7.60
C THR A 148 -3.46 7.96 7.21
N VAL A 149 -4.49 7.35 7.79
CA VAL A 149 -4.83 5.95 7.48
C VAL A 149 -5.33 5.82 6.04
N ALA A 150 -6.23 6.69 5.59
CA ALA A 150 -6.73 6.71 4.22
C ALA A 150 -5.59 6.95 3.21
N TYR A 151 -4.64 7.83 3.52
CA TYR A 151 -3.44 8.04 2.72
C TYR A 151 -2.69 6.72 2.51
N TRP A 152 -2.38 5.98 3.58
CA TRP A 152 -1.65 4.72 3.47
C TRP A 152 -2.45 3.62 2.78
N VAL A 153 -3.78 3.61 2.93
CA VAL A 153 -4.65 2.71 2.16
C VAL A 153 -4.52 2.98 0.65
N TYR A 154 -4.56 4.24 0.22
CA TYR A 154 -4.36 4.57 -1.20
C TYR A 154 -2.94 4.29 -1.70
N ILE A 155 -1.92 4.45 -0.85
CA ILE A 155 -0.55 4.01 -1.18
C ILE A 155 -0.51 2.50 -1.37
N PHE A 156 -1.17 1.72 -0.49
CA PHE A 156 -1.23 0.26 -0.62
C PHE A 156 -1.90 -0.17 -1.93
N LEU A 157 -3.07 0.42 -2.24
CA LEU A 157 -3.76 0.18 -3.52
C LEU A 157 -2.87 0.52 -4.72
N GLY A 158 -2.24 1.69 -4.70
CA GLY A 158 -1.41 2.11 -5.83
C GLY A 158 -0.22 1.19 -6.06
N MET A 159 0.48 0.78 -4.99
CA MET A 159 1.62 -0.12 -5.09
C MET A 159 1.21 -1.53 -5.53
N ASP A 160 0.06 -2.02 -5.05
CA ASP A 160 -0.49 -3.30 -5.48
C ASP A 160 -0.82 -3.28 -6.98
N PHE A 161 -1.58 -2.29 -7.46
CA PHE A 161 -1.95 -2.19 -8.88
C PHE A 161 -0.76 -2.01 -9.81
N ASP A 162 0.26 -1.25 -9.39
CA ASP A 162 1.52 -1.11 -10.15
C ASP A 162 2.26 -2.45 -10.29
N SER A 163 2.12 -3.36 -9.33
CA SER A 163 2.74 -4.69 -9.40
C SER A 163 2.07 -5.61 -10.45
N PHE A 164 0.81 -5.34 -10.81
CA PHE A 164 0.03 -6.13 -11.77
C PHE A 164 -0.11 -5.48 -13.15
N SER A 165 0.01 -4.16 -13.25
CA SER A 165 -0.09 -3.41 -14.51
C SER A 165 0.88 -2.22 -14.53
N PRO A 166 1.53 -1.89 -15.67
CA PRO A 166 2.38 -0.72 -15.76
C PRO A 166 1.61 0.55 -15.39
N LEU A 167 2.06 1.25 -14.35
CA LEU A 167 1.45 2.50 -13.84
C LEU A 167 -0.04 2.36 -13.44
N GLY A 168 -0.51 1.13 -13.15
CA GLY A 168 -1.89 0.85 -12.78
C GLY A 168 -2.35 1.56 -11.50
N GLY A 169 -1.42 1.93 -10.62
CA GLY A 169 -1.69 2.58 -9.33
C GLY A 169 -2.00 4.06 -9.39
N THR A 170 -1.87 4.71 -10.56
CA THR A 170 -1.99 6.18 -10.70
C THR A 170 -3.29 6.74 -10.09
N PRO A 171 -4.48 6.16 -10.35
CA PRO A 171 -5.72 6.69 -9.76
C PRO A 171 -5.72 6.74 -8.23
N TYR A 172 -5.01 5.83 -7.56
CA TYR A 172 -4.92 5.79 -6.10
C TYR A 172 -3.87 6.75 -5.58
N PHE A 173 -2.74 6.89 -6.27
CA PHE A 173 -1.75 7.91 -5.93
C PHE A 173 -2.29 9.34 -6.09
N ASP A 174 -3.18 9.58 -7.07
CA ASP A 174 -3.88 10.87 -7.21
C ASP A 174 -4.82 11.15 -6.03
N LYS A 175 -5.49 10.11 -5.49
CA LYS A 175 -6.28 10.22 -4.26
C LYS A 175 -5.40 10.51 -3.04
N ALA A 176 -4.25 9.84 -2.92
CA ALA A 176 -3.26 10.12 -1.89
C ALA A 176 -2.74 11.58 -1.97
N GLN A 177 -2.48 12.08 -3.19
CA GLN A 177 -2.09 13.47 -3.43
C GLN A 177 -3.19 14.46 -3.04
N SER A 178 -4.45 14.12 -3.27
CA SER A 178 -5.59 14.94 -2.86
C SER A 178 -5.63 15.09 -1.32
N ILE A 179 -5.35 14.02 -0.57
CA ILE A 179 -5.21 14.08 0.89
C ILE A 179 -4.05 15.00 1.28
N VAL A 180 -2.86 14.80 0.69
CA VAL A 180 -1.69 15.65 0.95
C VAL A 180 -2.00 17.13 0.70
N ASN A 181 -2.70 17.44 -0.39
CA ASN A 181 -3.09 18.82 -0.73
C ASN A 181 -4.07 19.40 0.30
N SER A 182 -5.04 18.61 0.76
CA SER A 182 -6.00 19.05 1.80
C SER A 182 -5.34 19.25 3.17
N ALA A 183 -4.25 18.52 3.45
CA ALA A 183 -3.53 18.54 4.73
C ALA A 183 -2.43 19.61 4.81
N GLN A 184 -2.24 20.48 3.81
CA GLN A 184 -1.15 21.47 3.82
C GLN A 184 -1.25 22.47 4.99
N GLY A 185 -2.46 22.72 5.50
CA GLY A 185 -2.71 23.57 6.67
C GLY A 185 -2.71 22.82 8.01
N ALA A 186 -2.52 21.50 8.01
CA ALA A 186 -2.55 20.69 9.22
C ALA A 186 -1.44 21.09 10.20
N ARG A 187 -1.73 20.99 11.50
CA ARG A 187 -0.73 21.26 12.56
C ARG A 187 0.28 20.12 12.65
N GLU A 188 -0.17 18.90 12.39
CA GLU A 188 0.58 17.66 12.41
C GLU A 188 1.61 17.64 11.27
N THR A 189 2.75 16.99 11.54
CA THR A 189 3.85 16.86 10.60
C THR A 189 3.60 15.74 9.58
N GLY A 190 4.45 15.67 8.57
CA GLY A 190 4.47 14.61 7.56
C GLY A 190 3.75 14.98 6.25
N TRP A 191 3.06 16.12 6.22
CA TRP A 191 2.23 16.57 5.09
C TRP A 191 2.90 17.63 4.21
N LYS A 192 3.95 18.29 4.70
CA LYS A 192 4.56 19.45 4.02
C LYS A 192 5.98 19.15 3.53
N ALA A 193 6.36 19.77 2.43
CA ALA A 193 7.67 19.57 1.79
C ALA A 193 8.87 19.94 2.69
N PHE A 194 8.68 20.89 3.60
CA PHE A 194 9.75 21.44 4.46
C PHE A 194 9.91 20.70 5.80
N GLU A 195 9.08 19.68 6.08
CA GLU A 195 9.12 18.90 7.34
C GLU A 195 10.13 17.75 7.30
N GLY A 196 10.81 17.55 6.17
CA GLY A 196 11.79 16.49 5.97
C GLY A 196 11.76 15.98 4.53
N MET A 197 12.65 15.05 4.20
CA MET A 197 12.72 14.42 2.86
C MET A 197 12.11 13.01 2.83
N LYS A 198 11.66 12.50 3.98
CA LYS A 198 11.05 11.17 4.16
C LYS A 198 9.70 11.33 4.82
N ASN A 199 8.71 11.74 4.04
CA ASN A 199 7.36 11.98 4.54
C ASN A 199 6.31 11.69 3.44
N ARG A 200 5.03 11.81 3.80
CA ARG A 200 3.89 11.52 2.91
C ARG A 200 3.87 12.44 1.69
N TYR A 201 4.26 13.70 1.85
CA TYR A 201 4.42 14.64 0.72
C TYR A 201 5.42 14.12 -0.32
N TRP A 202 6.65 13.81 0.09
CA TRP A 202 7.71 13.40 -0.85
C TRP A 202 7.46 12.02 -1.44
N LEU A 203 6.86 11.09 -0.68
CA LEU A 203 6.48 9.80 -1.23
C LEU A 203 5.49 9.97 -2.40
N THR A 204 4.45 10.79 -2.22
CA THR A 204 3.45 11.03 -3.25
C THR A 204 4.01 11.75 -4.46
N GLU A 205 4.83 12.79 -4.23
CA GLU A 205 5.51 13.50 -5.32
C GLU A 205 6.39 12.54 -6.14
N ASN A 206 7.15 11.68 -5.46
CA ASN A 206 8.03 10.71 -6.12
C ASN A 206 7.24 9.68 -6.95
N LEU A 207 6.04 9.27 -6.48
CA LEU A 207 5.17 8.31 -7.15
C LEU A 207 4.47 8.89 -8.40
N LEU A 208 4.07 10.15 -8.37
CA LEU A 208 3.30 10.76 -9.47
C LEU A 208 4.19 11.40 -10.54
N LYS A 209 5.43 11.73 -10.21
CA LYS A 209 6.30 12.44 -11.13
C LYS A 209 6.77 11.57 -12.29
N SER A 210 6.45 12.02 -13.51
CA SER A 210 6.74 11.30 -14.75
C SER A 210 8.23 11.00 -14.96
N SER A 211 9.11 11.91 -14.54
CA SER A 211 10.56 11.72 -14.62
C SER A 211 11.07 10.57 -13.75
N TYR A 212 10.30 10.07 -12.79
CA TYR A 212 10.67 8.94 -11.93
C TYR A 212 9.81 7.69 -12.19
N SER A 213 8.98 7.71 -13.25
CA SER A 213 8.06 6.62 -13.60
C SER A 213 8.74 5.28 -13.84
N ASN A 214 10.05 5.28 -14.15
CA ASN A 214 10.85 4.07 -14.27
C ASN A 214 10.87 3.25 -12.98
N ILE A 215 10.75 3.86 -11.79
CA ILE A 215 10.65 3.12 -10.53
C ILE A 215 9.37 2.30 -10.49
N ARG A 216 8.23 2.92 -10.83
CA ARG A 216 6.92 2.26 -10.86
C ARG A 216 6.83 1.20 -11.95
N LYS A 217 7.37 1.47 -13.14
CA LYS A 217 7.48 0.47 -14.21
C LYS A 217 8.37 -0.72 -13.82
N ALA A 218 9.47 -0.46 -13.10
CA ALA A 218 10.30 -1.53 -12.57
C ALA A 218 9.53 -2.43 -11.59
N MET A 219 8.59 -1.88 -10.81
CA MET A 219 7.74 -2.70 -9.94
C MET A 219 6.85 -3.66 -10.76
N TYR A 220 6.22 -3.19 -11.83
CA TYR A 220 5.49 -4.08 -12.74
C TYR A 220 6.40 -5.16 -13.34
N GLU A 221 7.54 -4.74 -13.90
CA GLU A 221 8.46 -5.64 -14.60
C GLU A 221 8.99 -6.71 -13.64
N TYR A 222 9.42 -6.30 -12.46
CA TYR A 222 9.97 -7.21 -11.45
C TYR A 222 8.94 -8.23 -10.95
N HIS A 223 7.72 -7.80 -10.67
CA HIS A 223 6.69 -8.68 -10.12
C HIS A 223 6.02 -9.53 -11.20
N ARG A 224 5.49 -8.90 -12.25
CA ARG A 224 4.65 -9.56 -13.24
C ARG A 224 5.45 -10.25 -14.34
N LYS A 225 6.56 -9.67 -14.78
CA LYS A 225 7.46 -10.24 -15.80
C LYS A 225 8.64 -10.98 -15.19
N GLY A 226 8.96 -10.70 -13.93
CA GLY A 226 9.95 -11.41 -13.17
C GLY A 226 9.37 -12.57 -12.38
N LEU A 227 9.03 -12.30 -11.12
CA LEU A 227 8.63 -13.31 -10.13
C LEU A 227 7.48 -14.21 -10.61
N ASP A 228 6.39 -13.63 -11.11
CA ASP A 228 5.21 -14.37 -11.56
C ASP A 228 5.49 -15.28 -12.77
N LEU A 229 6.51 -14.96 -13.60
CA LEU A 229 6.90 -15.79 -14.75
C LEU A 229 7.87 -16.90 -14.36
N MET A 230 8.59 -16.79 -13.24
CA MET A 230 9.62 -17.76 -12.86
C MET A 230 9.07 -19.17 -12.65
N GLN A 231 7.82 -19.32 -12.22
CA GLN A 231 7.19 -20.64 -12.04
C GLN A 231 7.15 -21.44 -13.35
N GLY A 232 6.84 -20.77 -14.47
CA GLY A 232 6.77 -21.40 -15.79
C GLY A 232 8.09 -21.32 -16.58
N ASN A 233 8.88 -20.27 -16.37
CA ASN A 233 10.16 -20.07 -17.03
C ASN A 233 11.11 -19.22 -16.18
N ILE A 234 12.01 -19.89 -15.47
CA ILE A 234 12.99 -19.26 -14.56
C ILE A 234 13.92 -18.29 -15.31
N GLU A 235 14.37 -18.63 -16.51
CA GLU A 235 15.30 -17.79 -17.28
C GLU A 235 14.64 -16.48 -17.69
N LYS A 236 13.43 -16.54 -18.26
CA LYS A 236 12.66 -15.35 -18.63
C LYS A 236 12.29 -14.51 -17.40
N GLY A 237 11.91 -15.15 -16.30
CA GLY A 237 11.61 -14.44 -15.05
C GLY A 237 12.84 -13.72 -14.49
N ARG A 238 14.02 -14.34 -14.50
CA ARG A 238 15.25 -13.65 -14.08
C ARG A 238 15.61 -12.49 -14.99
N GLN A 239 15.41 -12.63 -16.30
CA GLN A 239 15.59 -11.53 -17.24
C GLN A 239 14.66 -10.35 -16.90
N GLY A 240 13.38 -10.60 -16.63
CA GLY A 240 12.45 -9.54 -16.19
C GLY A 240 12.90 -8.84 -14.89
N CYS A 241 13.43 -9.60 -13.92
CA CYS A 241 14.02 -8.99 -12.72
C CYS A 241 15.25 -8.12 -13.03
N LEU A 242 16.09 -8.53 -13.99
CA LEU A 242 17.25 -7.75 -14.41
C LEU A 242 16.84 -6.47 -15.16
N ASP A 243 15.84 -6.56 -16.03
CA ASP A 243 15.28 -5.42 -16.76
C ASP A 243 14.69 -4.40 -15.78
N ALA A 244 14.03 -4.86 -14.72
CA ALA A 244 13.58 -4.00 -13.63
C ALA A 244 14.75 -3.29 -12.92
N LEU A 245 15.84 -3.98 -12.61
CA LEU A 245 17.03 -3.36 -12.03
C LEU A 245 17.61 -2.26 -12.94
N GLU A 246 17.65 -2.48 -14.25
CA GLU A 246 18.09 -1.44 -15.18
C GLU A 246 17.17 -0.20 -15.18
N MET A 247 15.85 -0.41 -15.10
CA MET A 247 14.90 0.70 -14.96
C MET A 247 15.15 1.49 -13.67
N LEU A 248 15.42 0.80 -12.55
CA LEU A 248 15.79 1.43 -11.28
C LEU A 248 17.12 2.19 -11.41
N GLN A 249 18.11 1.65 -12.12
CA GLN A 249 19.38 2.32 -12.37
C GLN A 249 19.20 3.62 -13.15
N ARG A 250 18.36 3.61 -14.19
CA ARG A 250 18.05 4.81 -14.98
C ARG A 250 17.39 5.88 -14.09
N ALA A 251 16.39 5.50 -13.29
CA ALA A 251 15.74 6.41 -12.36
C ALA A 251 16.73 6.98 -11.32
N HIS A 252 17.64 6.15 -10.79
CA HIS A 252 18.66 6.58 -9.84
C HIS A 252 19.62 7.62 -10.46
N ARG A 253 20.07 7.39 -11.70
CA ARG A 253 20.94 8.33 -12.43
C ARG A 253 20.25 9.64 -12.75
N GLU A 254 18.94 9.62 -13.02
CA GLU A 254 18.14 10.83 -13.23
C GLU A 254 17.96 11.63 -11.93
N LYS A 255 17.64 10.95 -10.81
CA LYS A 255 17.50 11.59 -9.51
C LYS A 255 17.91 10.63 -8.38
N PRO A 256 19.12 10.78 -7.81
CA PRO A 256 19.54 9.95 -6.70
C PRO A 256 18.82 10.37 -5.41
N ARG A 257 18.79 9.44 -4.44
CA ARG A 257 18.25 9.65 -3.08
C ARG A 257 16.75 9.92 -2.99
N LEU A 258 15.97 9.57 -4.01
CA LEU A 258 14.50 9.56 -3.93
C LEU A 258 14.03 8.71 -2.76
N PHE A 259 13.00 9.18 -2.05
CA PHE A 259 12.45 8.44 -0.92
C PHE A 259 11.79 7.13 -1.39
N LEU A 260 11.06 7.17 -2.51
CA LEU A 260 10.50 5.97 -3.14
C LEU A 260 11.56 4.92 -3.48
N MET A 261 12.74 5.33 -3.97
CA MET A 261 13.84 4.40 -4.27
C MET A 261 14.35 3.71 -3.00
N GLN A 262 14.44 4.44 -1.89
CA GLN A 262 14.85 3.87 -0.59
C GLN A 262 13.84 2.81 -0.12
N LEU A 263 12.54 3.07 -0.26
CA LEU A 263 11.48 2.12 0.11
C LEU A 263 11.53 0.84 -0.74
N VAL A 264 11.80 0.96 -2.04
CA VAL A 264 11.98 -0.21 -2.91
C VAL A 264 13.13 -1.07 -2.40
N PHE A 265 14.29 -0.49 -2.12
CA PHE A 265 15.44 -1.25 -1.66
C PHE A 265 15.25 -1.83 -0.25
N GLU A 266 14.53 -1.15 0.63
CA GLU A 266 14.18 -1.70 1.95
C GLU A 266 13.28 -2.94 1.84
N ALA A 267 12.35 -2.96 0.88
CA ALA A 267 11.50 -4.12 0.66
C ALA A 267 12.19 -5.25 -0.12
N LYS A 268 13.14 -4.93 -1.01
CA LYS A 268 13.61 -5.85 -2.07
C LYS A 268 15.06 -6.30 -1.96
N ARG A 269 15.89 -5.69 -1.11
CA ARG A 269 17.33 -5.99 -1.02
C ARG A 269 17.63 -7.48 -0.94
N ASP A 270 17.02 -8.18 0.02
CA ASP A 270 17.25 -9.62 0.21
C ASP A 270 16.68 -10.46 -0.94
N GLU A 271 15.55 -10.05 -1.51
CA GLU A 271 14.94 -10.73 -2.64
C GLU A 271 15.81 -10.60 -3.91
N PHE A 272 16.38 -9.42 -4.17
CA PHE A 272 17.37 -9.23 -5.24
C PHE A 272 18.58 -10.14 -5.02
N ILE A 273 19.13 -10.18 -3.81
CA ILE A 273 20.26 -11.07 -3.49
C ILE A 273 19.90 -12.52 -3.79
N ASN A 274 18.73 -12.99 -3.35
CA ASN A 274 18.28 -14.37 -3.55
C ASN A 274 18.05 -14.71 -5.03
N VAL A 275 17.37 -13.83 -5.77
CA VAL A 275 17.07 -14.02 -7.20
C VAL A 275 18.38 -14.08 -8.02
N PHE A 276 19.28 -13.12 -7.82
CA PHE A 276 20.50 -13.02 -8.62
C PHE A 276 21.59 -13.99 -8.18
N SER A 277 21.57 -14.49 -6.94
CA SER A 277 22.50 -15.54 -6.48
C SER A 277 22.42 -16.82 -7.32
N GLN A 278 21.30 -17.04 -8.01
CA GLN A 278 21.05 -18.18 -8.89
C GLN A 278 21.13 -17.82 -10.39
N ALA A 279 21.57 -16.60 -10.73
CA ALA A 279 21.66 -16.13 -12.12
C ALA A 279 22.96 -16.59 -12.81
N PRO A 280 23.03 -16.57 -14.15
CA PRO A 280 24.27 -16.78 -14.90
C PRO A 280 25.38 -15.78 -14.48
N PRO A 281 26.67 -16.14 -14.62
CA PRO A 281 27.79 -15.30 -14.18
C PRO A 281 27.75 -13.85 -14.70
N MET A 282 27.38 -13.66 -15.97
CA MET A 282 27.27 -12.34 -16.59
C MET A 282 26.20 -11.47 -15.91
N ASP A 283 25.02 -12.05 -15.65
CA ASP A 283 23.91 -11.36 -15.02
C ASP A 283 24.18 -11.06 -13.56
N LYS A 284 24.89 -11.96 -12.84
CA LYS A 284 25.38 -11.72 -11.48
C LYS A 284 26.24 -10.46 -11.43
N THR A 285 27.25 -10.36 -12.31
CA THR A 285 28.13 -9.19 -12.36
C THR A 285 27.35 -7.91 -12.67
N LYS A 286 26.43 -7.97 -13.64
CA LYS A 286 25.61 -6.82 -14.01
C LYS A 286 24.69 -6.35 -12.88
N ALA A 287 23.95 -7.27 -12.27
CA ALA A 287 23.07 -6.97 -11.14
C ALA A 287 23.85 -6.37 -9.97
N VAL A 288 25.00 -6.95 -9.60
CA VAL A 288 25.84 -6.44 -8.51
C VAL A 288 26.33 -5.02 -8.78
N ASN A 289 26.74 -4.71 -10.00
CA ASN A 289 27.17 -3.36 -10.37
C ASN A 289 26.02 -2.35 -10.24
N ILE A 290 24.82 -2.72 -10.69
CA ILE A 290 23.62 -1.88 -10.57
C ILE A 290 23.25 -1.67 -9.09
N LEU A 291 23.18 -2.75 -8.30
CA LEU A 291 22.79 -2.71 -6.90
C LEU A 291 23.78 -1.88 -6.06
N LYS A 292 25.08 -2.01 -6.30
CA LYS A 292 26.12 -1.21 -5.64
C LYS A 292 26.08 0.27 -6.04
N GLU A 293 25.65 0.58 -7.26
CA GLU A 293 25.47 1.96 -7.72
C GLU A 293 24.29 2.62 -6.99
N ILE A 294 23.16 1.93 -6.89
CA ILE A 294 21.93 2.49 -6.32
C ILE A 294 21.96 2.52 -4.79
N ASP A 295 22.47 1.46 -4.16
CA ASP A 295 22.49 1.26 -2.70
C ASP A 295 23.92 0.94 -2.18
N PRO A 296 24.85 1.91 -2.26
CA PRO A 296 26.26 1.70 -1.92
C PRO A 296 26.49 1.32 -0.45
N SER A 297 25.59 1.71 0.47
CA SER A 297 25.69 1.35 1.89
C SER A 297 25.58 -0.15 2.15
N HIS A 298 24.97 -0.91 1.24
CA HIS A 298 24.80 -2.36 1.34
C HIS A 298 25.66 -3.13 0.32
N ALA A 299 26.72 -2.49 -0.21
CA ALA A 299 27.59 -3.09 -1.23
C ALA A 299 28.18 -4.45 -0.82
N ASN A 300 28.45 -4.65 0.48
CA ASN A 300 28.96 -5.90 1.02
C ASN A 300 27.91 -7.03 0.95
N ASP A 301 26.62 -6.72 1.13
CA ASP A 301 25.55 -7.71 1.01
C ASP A 301 25.41 -8.20 -0.43
N TYR A 302 25.51 -7.30 -1.40
CA TYR A 302 25.46 -7.66 -2.82
C TYR A 302 26.66 -8.51 -3.28
N GLN A 303 27.78 -8.49 -2.56
CA GLN A 303 28.91 -9.37 -2.86
C GLN A 303 28.54 -10.85 -2.72
N LYS A 304 27.56 -11.18 -1.87
CA LYS A 304 27.06 -12.56 -1.65
C LYS A 304 26.58 -13.20 -2.96
N ILE A 305 26.06 -12.40 -3.89
CA ILE A 305 25.59 -12.83 -5.22
C ILE A 305 26.72 -13.50 -6.01
N LEU A 306 27.94 -12.94 -5.95
CA LEU A 306 29.11 -13.43 -6.70
C LEU A 306 29.74 -14.68 -6.06
N SER A 307 29.55 -14.87 -4.75
CA SER A 307 30.06 -16.04 -4.03
C SER A 307 29.07 -17.22 -4.01
N ALA A 308 27.79 -17.00 -4.29
CA ALA A 308 26.78 -18.05 -4.30
C ALA A 308 27.06 -19.07 -5.42
N GLY A 309 27.07 -20.36 -5.09
CA GLY A 309 27.31 -21.46 -6.05
C GLY A 309 28.78 -21.74 -6.39
N LYS A 310 29.71 -21.34 -5.51
CA LYS A 310 31.03 -21.97 -5.41
C LYS A 310 30.95 -23.22 -4.54
#